data_AF-K3YS49-F1
#
_entry.id   AF-K3YS49-F1
#
_cell.length_a   1.000
_cell.length_b   1.000
_cell.length_c   1.000
_cell.angle_alpha   90.00
_cell.angle_beta   90.00
_cell.angle_gamma   90.00
#
_symmetry.space_group_name_H-M   'P 1'
#
loop_
_entity.id
_entity.type
_entity.pdbx_description
1 polymer ?
#
loop_
_entity_poly.entity_id
_entity_poly.type
_entity_poly.pdbx_seq_one_letter_code
_entity_poly.pdbx_strand_id
1 'polypeptide(L)'
;MEQHDSLADSPRRRYNLLRDKVQLVKRKDSNRYEIVRFHDPLSFEKGFFVVIRACQLLVQHNEGIIFVGVAGPSGAGKTVFTEKVVNFMPNVAVISMDNYNDATRIVDGNFDDPRLTDYDTLLENIHGLKEGRSVQVPIYDFKASCRTGYRTVDAPSSRIVIIEGIYALSEKLRPFMDLRVSVTGGVHFDLVKRVLRDIQRAGQEPEEIIHQISETVYPMYKAFIEPDLETAHIKIINKFNPFSGFQNPMYILKSSRSLTPEKIKAVLGDDHTESNEETYDIYLLPPGEDPEACQSYLRMRNREGKYNLMFEEWVTDNPFIISPRITFEVSVRLLGGLMALGYTIAAILKRSSRVFSDGKATIKIDWLEQLNRQYIQVQGRDRLYVKYVAEQLGLDGSYIPRTYIEQIQLEKLINDVMALPEDLKTKLSIDDELVSSPKEAFSRVSADRRNKLMKRFLNNIPVSILNGCSCKVKY
;
A
#
# COMPACT_ATOMS: atom_id res chain seq x y z
N MET A 1 27.82 -59.66 -21.30
CA MET A 1 28.08 -58.98 -22.59
C MET A 1 26.74 -58.44 -23.07
N GLU A 2 26.26 -57.32 -22.53
CA GLU A 2 26.66 -55.92 -22.84
C GLU A 2 26.60 -55.56 -24.33
N GLN A 3 25.66 -54.64 -24.62
CA GLN A 3 25.73 -53.43 -25.49
C GLN A 3 24.26 -53.09 -25.86
N HIS A 4 23.55 -52.14 -25.24
CA HIS A 4 23.74 -50.68 -25.10
C HIS A 4 23.88 -49.93 -26.43
N ASP A 5 22.75 -49.33 -26.89
CA ASP A 5 22.67 -47.99 -27.52
C ASP A 5 21.17 -47.64 -27.68
N SER A 6 20.55 -46.79 -26.85
CA SER A 6 20.71 -45.33 -26.69
C SER A 6 20.18 -44.53 -27.90
N LEU A 7 18.89 -44.19 -27.87
CA LEU A 7 18.28 -43.19 -28.78
C LEU A 7 17.33 -42.27 -28.00
N ALA A 8 17.97 -41.21 -27.50
CA ALA A 8 17.48 -39.84 -27.42
C ALA A 8 16.14 -39.57 -26.72
N ASP A 9 16.23 -39.48 -25.39
CA ASP A 9 15.31 -38.74 -24.54
C ASP A 9 15.38 -37.24 -24.90
N SER A 10 14.26 -36.67 -25.38
CA SER A 10 14.18 -35.24 -25.68
C SER A 10 13.70 -34.47 -24.43
N PRO A 11 14.50 -33.56 -23.83
CA PRO A 11 14.05 -32.78 -22.69
C PRO A 11 13.26 -31.58 -23.21
N ARG A 12 12.01 -31.80 -23.64
CA ARG A 12 11.07 -30.70 -23.83
C ARG A 12 10.68 -30.15 -22.46
N ARG A 13 11.39 -29.10 -22.04
CA ARG A 13 11.05 -28.13 -20.99
C ARG A 13 9.53 -28.10 -20.73
N ARG A 14 9.06 -28.84 -19.73
CA ARG A 14 7.77 -28.55 -19.09
C ARG A 14 7.95 -27.19 -18.43
N TYR A 15 7.37 -26.15 -19.01
CA TYR A 15 7.18 -24.90 -18.30
C TYR A 15 6.55 -25.25 -16.94
N ASN A 16 7.22 -24.93 -15.84
CA ASN A 16 6.72 -25.10 -14.49
C ASN A 16 5.43 -24.28 -14.34
N LEU A 17 4.29 -24.87 -14.67
CA LEU A 17 2.99 -24.21 -14.56
C LEU A 17 2.74 -23.96 -13.07
N LEU A 18 2.14 -22.83 -12.72
CA LEU A 18 1.82 -22.47 -11.33
C LEU A 18 1.05 -23.58 -10.59
N ARG A 19 0.25 -24.38 -11.32
CA ARG A 19 -0.49 -25.53 -10.79
C ARG A 19 0.41 -26.65 -10.26
N ASP A 20 1.61 -26.83 -10.83
CA ASP A 20 2.56 -27.88 -10.46
C ASP A 20 3.40 -27.49 -9.23
N LYS A 21 3.30 -26.22 -8.79
CA LYS A 21 3.96 -25.72 -7.58
C LYS A 21 3.18 -25.99 -6.29
N VAL A 22 1.89 -26.36 -6.38
CA VAL A 22 1.07 -26.68 -5.21
C VAL A 22 1.37 -28.10 -4.76
N GLN A 23 2.10 -28.24 -3.66
CA GLN A 23 2.52 -29.54 -3.12
C GLN A 23 1.79 -29.83 -1.81
N LEU A 24 1.45 -31.11 -1.61
CA LEU A 24 0.86 -31.62 -0.37
C LEU A 24 1.92 -32.35 0.45
N VAL A 25 1.86 -32.20 1.77
CA VAL A 25 2.64 -32.95 2.75
C VAL A 25 1.70 -33.52 3.79
N LYS A 26 1.95 -34.75 4.23
CA LYS A 26 1.18 -35.38 5.31
C LYS A 26 1.58 -34.75 6.65
N ARG A 27 0.60 -34.33 7.48
CA ARG A 27 0.88 -33.82 8.83
C ARG A 27 1.53 -34.90 9.69
N LYS A 28 2.52 -34.53 10.50
CA LYS A 28 3.27 -35.47 11.35
C LYS A 28 2.37 -36.20 12.36
N ASP A 29 1.36 -35.51 12.89
CA ASP A 29 0.50 -36.01 13.97
C ASP A 29 -0.95 -36.28 13.51
N SER A 30 -1.20 -36.36 12.21
CA SER A 30 -2.56 -36.55 11.67
C SER A 30 -2.55 -37.31 10.34
N ASN A 31 -3.65 -38.02 10.06
CA ASN A 31 -3.88 -38.60 8.73
C ASN A 31 -4.29 -37.56 7.67
N ARG A 32 -4.34 -36.27 8.04
CA ARG A 32 -4.62 -35.17 7.11
C ARG A 32 -3.36 -34.68 6.40
N TYR A 33 -3.55 -34.24 5.17
CA TYR A 33 -2.59 -33.54 4.34
C TYR A 33 -2.73 -32.03 4.49
N GLU A 34 -1.61 -31.33 4.38
CA GLU A 34 -1.51 -29.88 4.37
C GLU A 34 -0.72 -29.39 3.14
N ILE A 35 -0.91 -28.12 2.79
CA ILE A 35 -0.22 -27.50 1.65
C ILE A 35 1.14 -26.99 2.09
N VAL A 36 2.18 -27.29 1.32
CA VAL A 36 3.52 -26.75 1.54
C VAL A 36 3.48 -25.23 1.40
N ARG A 37 4.11 -24.54 2.35
CA ARG A 37 4.19 -23.08 2.35
C ARG A 37 4.95 -22.56 1.13
N PHE A 38 4.36 -21.58 0.46
CA PHE A 38 5.02 -20.80 -0.57
C PHE A 38 5.93 -19.75 0.09
N HIS A 39 7.20 -19.72 -0.31
CA HIS A 39 8.16 -18.75 0.20
C HIS A 39 7.94 -17.34 -0.38
N ASP A 40 7.66 -17.27 -1.67
CA ASP A 40 7.45 -15.99 -2.37
C ASP A 40 5.98 -15.58 -2.36
N PRO A 41 5.68 -14.28 -2.12
CA PRO A 41 4.32 -13.78 -2.25
C PRO A 41 3.84 -13.82 -3.71
N LEU A 42 2.55 -14.09 -3.90
CA LEU A 42 1.90 -14.18 -5.20
C LEU A 42 1.08 -12.92 -5.49
N SER A 43 0.94 -12.54 -6.75
CA SER A 43 -0.04 -11.50 -7.12
C SER A 43 -1.48 -11.99 -6.89
N PHE A 44 -2.43 -11.07 -6.74
CA PHE A 44 -3.85 -11.38 -6.53
C PHE A 44 -4.39 -12.49 -7.46
N GLU A 45 -4.18 -12.35 -8.78
CA GLU A 45 -4.63 -13.35 -9.76
C GLU A 45 -3.94 -14.70 -9.63
N LYS A 46 -2.60 -14.72 -9.44
CA LYS A 46 -1.86 -15.98 -9.30
C LYS A 46 -2.25 -16.69 -8.00
N GLY A 47 -2.36 -15.93 -6.91
CA GLY A 47 -2.79 -16.41 -5.61
C GLY A 47 -4.18 -17.02 -5.66
N PHE A 48 -5.12 -16.37 -6.36
CA PHE A 48 -6.46 -16.92 -6.59
C PHE A 48 -6.43 -18.33 -7.18
N PHE A 49 -5.76 -18.54 -8.32
CA PHE A 49 -5.69 -19.88 -8.94
C PHE A 49 -4.97 -20.91 -8.07
N VAL A 50 -3.94 -20.50 -7.32
CA VAL A 50 -3.21 -21.38 -6.40
C VAL A 50 -4.11 -21.82 -5.24
N VAL A 51 -4.91 -20.90 -4.67
CA VAL A 51 -5.87 -21.22 -3.60
C VAL A 51 -6.95 -22.18 -4.09
N ILE A 52 -7.54 -21.95 -5.27
CA ILE A 52 -8.52 -22.88 -5.85
C ILE A 52 -7.91 -24.28 -5.99
N ARG A 53 -6.70 -24.38 -6.53
CA ARG A 53 -6.01 -25.67 -6.69
C ARG A 53 -5.71 -26.33 -5.35
N ALA A 54 -5.28 -25.57 -4.36
CA ALA A 54 -5.02 -26.05 -3.01
C ALA A 54 -6.28 -26.61 -2.36
N CYS A 55 -7.42 -25.91 -2.45
CA CYS A 55 -8.70 -26.38 -1.94
C CYS A 55 -9.12 -27.71 -2.59
N GLN A 56 -9.02 -27.82 -3.91
CA GLN A 56 -9.34 -29.06 -4.64
C GLN A 56 -8.46 -30.24 -4.17
N LEU A 57 -7.16 -30.02 -4.02
CA LEU A 57 -6.22 -31.04 -3.57
C LEU A 57 -6.51 -31.48 -2.13
N LEU A 58 -6.84 -30.54 -1.23
CA LEU A 58 -7.21 -30.86 0.14
C LEU A 58 -8.49 -31.68 0.22
N VAL A 59 -9.52 -31.34 -0.58
CA VAL A 59 -10.78 -32.11 -0.63
C VAL A 59 -10.56 -33.53 -1.16
N GLN A 60 -9.63 -33.72 -2.11
CA GLN A 60 -9.31 -35.02 -2.70
C GLN A 60 -8.56 -35.95 -1.75
N HIS A 61 -7.70 -35.41 -0.88
CA HIS A 61 -6.79 -36.19 -0.04
C HIS A 61 -7.18 -36.26 1.43
N ASN A 62 -8.05 -35.37 1.91
CA ASN A 62 -8.56 -35.40 3.27
C ASN A 62 -10.03 -35.82 3.26
N GLU A 63 -10.49 -36.44 4.35
CA GLU A 63 -11.91 -36.68 4.63
C GLU A 63 -12.51 -35.56 5.50
N GLY A 64 -13.84 -35.41 5.47
CA GLY A 64 -14.56 -34.38 6.24
C GLY A 64 -14.46 -32.96 5.66
N ILE A 65 -14.81 -31.96 6.46
CA ILE A 65 -14.76 -30.55 6.07
C ILE A 65 -13.30 -30.05 6.01
N ILE A 66 -13.04 -29.17 5.04
CA ILE A 66 -11.79 -28.43 4.83
C ILE A 66 -12.02 -26.98 5.26
N PHE A 67 -11.28 -26.52 6.25
CA PHE A 67 -11.33 -25.13 6.70
C PHE A 67 -10.21 -24.31 6.06
N VAL A 68 -10.59 -23.18 5.45
CA VAL A 68 -9.69 -22.24 4.80
C VAL A 68 -9.76 -20.91 5.54
N GLY A 69 -8.67 -20.54 6.22
CA GLY A 69 -8.53 -19.24 6.87
C GLY A 69 -8.02 -18.19 5.88
N VAL A 70 -8.73 -17.08 5.73
CA VAL A 70 -8.33 -15.93 4.91
C VAL A 70 -8.17 -14.70 5.81
N ALA A 71 -6.93 -14.33 6.11
CA ALA A 71 -6.61 -13.17 6.95
C ALA A 71 -5.84 -12.08 6.20
N GLY A 72 -5.71 -10.92 6.85
CA GLY A 72 -5.15 -9.71 6.28
C GLY A 72 -5.71 -8.47 6.97
N PRO A 73 -5.03 -7.32 6.88
CA PRO A 73 -5.53 -6.10 7.49
C PRO A 73 -6.87 -5.67 6.88
N SER A 74 -7.63 -4.86 7.62
CA SER A 74 -8.83 -4.22 7.07
C SER A 74 -8.46 -3.43 5.80
N GLY A 75 -9.33 -3.45 4.78
CA GLY A 75 -9.03 -2.83 3.49
C GLY A 75 -8.17 -3.66 2.52
N ALA A 76 -7.55 -4.76 2.94
CA ALA A 76 -6.68 -5.58 2.06
C ALA A 76 -7.38 -6.27 0.88
N GLY A 77 -8.71 -6.31 0.86
CA GLY A 77 -9.50 -7.00 -0.17
C GLY A 77 -9.76 -8.47 0.10
N LYS A 78 -9.73 -8.90 1.37
CA LYS A 78 -10.10 -10.28 1.79
C LYS A 78 -11.50 -10.67 1.32
N THR A 79 -12.51 -9.86 1.63
CA THR A 79 -13.91 -10.12 1.27
C THR A 79 -14.07 -10.25 -0.25
N VAL A 80 -13.45 -9.36 -1.02
CA VAL A 80 -13.44 -9.43 -2.50
C VAL A 80 -12.76 -10.71 -2.98
N PHE A 81 -11.65 -11.11 -2.35
CA PHE A 81 -10.98 -12.36 -2.66
C PHE A 81 -11.87 -13.58 -2.38
N THR A 82 -12.50 -13.63 -1.22
CA THR A 82 -13.43 -14.70 -0.83
C THR A 82 -14.63 -14.77 -1.75
N GLU A 83 -15.27 -13.64 -2.07
CA GLU A 83 -16.37 -13.57 -3.04
C GLU A 83 -15.94 -14.12 -4.40
N LYS A 84 -14.75 -13.76 -4.89
CA LYS A 84 -14.22 -14.31 -6.14
C LYS A 84 -14.05 -15.83 -6.08
N VAL A 85 -13.63 -16.37 -4.93
CA VAL A 85 -13.50 -17.82 -4.71
C VAL A 85 -14.87 -18.51 -4.70
N VAL A 86 -15.85 -17.96 -4.00
CA VAL A 86 -17.23 -18.50 -3.93
C VAL A 86 -17.91 -18.45 -5.29
N ASN A 87 -17.71 -17.38 -6.06
CA ASN A 87 -18.27 -17.28 -7.41
C ASN A 87 -17.68 -18.31 -8.38
N PHE A 88 -16.44 -18.77 -8.13
CA PHE A 88 -15.77 -19.77 -8.96
C PHE A 88 -16.04 -21.21 -8.50
N MET A 89 -16.17 -21.44 -7.19
CA MET A 89 -16.43 -22.76 -6.61
C MET A 89 -17.85 -22.81 -6.02
N PRO A 90 -18.77 -23.59 -6.61
CA PRO A 90 -20.13 -23.69 -6.09
C PRO A 90 -20.16 -24.35 -4.70
N ASN A 91 -21.19 -24.02 -3.92
CA ASN A 91 -21.50 -24.64 -2.63
C ASN A 91 -20.40 -24.51 -1.55
N VAL A 92 -19.59 -23.46 -1.59
CA VAL A 92 -18.65 -23.12 -0.51
C VAL A 92 -19.37 -22.31 0.57
N ALA A 93 -19.20 -22.66 1.84
CA ALA A 93 -19.73 -21.87 2.94
C ALA A 93 -18.72 -20.79 3.38
N VAL A 94 -19.21 -19.60 3.71
CA VAL A 94 -18.37 -18.49 4.21
C VAL A 94 -18.83 -18.08 5.60
N ILE A 95 -17.88 -17.96 6.51
CA ILE A 95 -18.03 -17.39 7.84
C ILE A 95 -17.15 -16.14 7.91
N SER A 96 -17.79 -14.97 7.98
CA SER A 96 -17.08 -13.73 8.29
C SER A 96 -16.96 -13.58 9.80
N MET A 97 -15.74 -13.41 10.30
CA MET A 97 -15.46 -13.19 11.72
C MET A 97 -16.03 -11.86 12.22
N ASP A 98 -16.21 -10.87 11.35
CA ASP A 98 -16.75 -9.58 11.75
C ASP A 98 -18.18 -9.72 12.32
N ASN A 99 -18.91 -10.76 11.91
CA ASN A 99 -20.23 -11.08 12.47
C ASN A 99 -20.19 -11.53 13.95
N TYR A 100 -19.05 -12.03 14.40
CA TYR A 100 -18.84 -12.52 15.76
C TYR A 100 -18.31 -11.43 16.69
N ASN A 101 -18.22 -10.19 16.22
CA ASN A 101 -17.88 -9.08 17.09
C ASN A 101 -18.99 -8.85 18.14
N ASP A 102 -18.56 -8.48 19.34
CA ASP A 102 -19.42 -8.16 20.48
C ASP A 102 -19.03 -6.80 21.04
N ALA A 103 -19.82 -5.78 20.71
CA ALA A 103 -19.51 -4.40 21.07
C ALA A 103 -19.47 -4.15 22.59
N THR A 104 -20.07 -5.03 23.40
CA THR A 104 -19.97 -4.94 24.87
C THR A 104 -18.55 -5.18 25.37
N ARG A 105 -17.68 -5.77 24.55
CA ARG A 105 -16.28 -6.08 24.86
C ARG A 105 -15.29 -5.00 24.40
N ILE A 106 -15.79 -3.90 23.84
CA ILE A 106 -14.96 -2.77 23.39
C ILE A 106 -14.33 -2.11 24.61
N VAL A 107 -13.00 -1.99 24.58
CA VAL A 107 -12.22 -1.23 25.56
C VAL A 107 -11.64 -0.01 24.86
N ASP A 108 -11.86 1.18 25.43
CA ASP A 108 -11.32 2.46 24.92
C ASP A 108 -11.63 2.74 23.43
N GLY A 109 -12.79 2.30 22.93
CA GLY A 109 -13.18 2.49 21.53
C GLY A 109 -12.36 1.67 20.53
N ASN A 110 -11.63 0.65 20.99
CA ASN A 110 -10.76 -0.17 20.14
C ASN A 110 -11.53 -1.32 19.47
N PHE A 111 -11.92 -1.11 18.21
CA PHE A 111 -12.61 -2.09 17.38
C PHE A 111 -11.69 -3.13 16.74
N ASP A 112 -10.38 -3.04 16.94
CA ASP A 112 -9.41 -4.02 16.47
C ASP A 112 -8.84 -4.84 17.63
N ASP A 113 -9.41 -4.75 18.83
CA ASP A 113 -8.98 -5.59 19.94
C ASP A 113 -9.35 -7.06 19.71
N PRO A 114 -8.41 -8.02 19.84
CA PRO A 114 -8.72 -9.44 19.70
C PRO A 114 -9.85 -9.92 20.63
N ARG A 115 -10.09 -9.25 21.77
CA ARG A 115 -11.17 -9.56 22.72
C ARG A 115 -12.56 -9.23 22.18
N LEU A 116 -12.65 -8.39 21.15
CA LEU A 116 -13.91 -8.02 20.49
C LEU A 116 -14.60 -9.24 19.87
N THR A 117 -13.81 -10.15 19.30
CA THR A 117 -14.32 -11.36 18.66
C THR A 117 -14.74 -12.38 19.71
N ASP A 118 -16.00 -12.81 19.64
CA ASP A 118 -16.54 -13.92 20.41
C ASP A 118 -16.07 -15.26 19.84
N TYR A 119 -14.87 -15.66 20.27
CA TYR A 119 -14.26 -16.92 19.85
C TYR A 119 -15.05 -18.14 20.32
N ASP A 120 -15.81 -18.05 21.42
CA ASP A 120 -16.53 -19.18 21.97
C ASP A 120 -17.64 -19.61 21.00
N THR A 121 -18.50 -18.66 20.60
CA THR A 121 -19.54 -18.90 19.58
C THR A 121 -18.94 -19.28 18.22
N LEU A 122 -17.81 -18.66 17.83
CA LEU A 122 -17.15 -18.99 16.57
C LEU A 122 -16.62 -20.43 16.56
N LEU A 123 -15.96 -20.86 17.63
CA LEU A 123 -15.41 -22.22 17.75
C LEU A 123 -16.54 -23.25 17.83
N GLU A 124 -17.62 -22.98 18.57
CA GLU A 124 -18.81 -23.84 18.59
C GLU A 124 -19.36 -24.06 17.17
N ASN A 125 -19.51 -22.99 16.39
CA ASN A 125 -19.96 -23.08 15.00
C ASN A 125 -18.96 -23.83 14.10
N ILE A 126 -17.65 -23.68 14.30
CA ILE A 126 -16.63 -24.45 13.58
C ILE A 126 -16.76 -25.95 13.90
N HIS A 127 -16.93 -26.30 15.17
CA HIS A 127 -17.13 -27.68 15.60
C HIS A 127 -18.42 -28.28 15.04
N GLY A 128 -19.54 -27.55 15.08
CA GLY A 128 -20.81 -27.98 14.49
C GLY A 128 -20.69 -28.29 13.00
N LEU A 129 -20.08 -27.39 12.22
CA LEU A 129 -19.86 -27.63 10.79
C LEU A 129 -18.93 -28.80 10.52
N LYS A 130 -17.88 -28.98 11.34
CA LYS A 130 -16.95 -30.11 11.22
C LYS A 130 -17.66 -31.45 11.39
N GLU A 131 -18.70 -31.49 12.23
CA GLU A 131 -19.57 -32.66 12.46
C GLU A 131 -20.70 -32.79 11.42
N GLY A 132 -20.77 -31.89 10.43
CA GLY A 132 -21.80 -31.90 9.40
C GLY A 132 -23.14 -31.31 9.84
N ARG A 133 -23.19 -30.62 10.98
CA ARG A 133 -24.41 -29.99 11.52
C ARG A 133 -24.57 -28.56 10.99
N SER A 134 -25.81 -28.11 10.85
CA SER A 134 -26.13 -26.71 10.58
C SER A 134 -25.85 -25.85 11.82
N VAL A 135 -25.38 -24.62 11.61
CA VAL A 135 -24.97 -23.72 12.70
C VAL A 135 -25.62 -22.35 12.57
N GLN A 136 -25.74 -21.63 13.68
CA GLN A 136 -26.32 -20.28 13.71
C GLN A 136 -25.21 -19.23 13.74
N VAL A 137 -24.97 -18.61 12.59
CA VAL A 137 -23.97 -17.55 12.45
C VAL A 137 -24.63 -16.22 12.77
N PRO A 138 -24.10 -15.42 13.72
CA PRO A 138 -24.65 -14.10 14.01
C PRO A 138 -24.62 -13.17 12.77
N ILE A 139 -25.45 -12.15 12.79
CA ILE A 139 -25.47 -11.05 11.82
C ILE A 139 -25.11 -9.78 12.58
N TYR A 140 -24.04 -9.11 12.17
CA TYR A 140 -23.59 -7.87 12.81
C TYR A 140 -23.93 -6.66 11.95
N ASP A 141 -24.58 -5.66 12.58
CA ASP A 141 -24.85 -4.37 11.97
C ASP A 141 -23.79 -3.36 12.40
N PHE A 142 -22.92 -2.98 11.45
CA PHE A 142 -21.86 -2.00 11.68
C PHE A 142 -22.38 -0.58 11.97
N LYS A 143 -23.58 -0.22 11.54
CA LYS A 143 -24.17 1.09 11.83
C LYS A 143 -24.70 1.14 13.25
N ALA A 144 -25.40 0.08 13.68
CA ALA A 144 -25.91 -0.03 15.05
C ALA A 144 -24.85 -0.51 16.06
N SER A 145 -23.68 -0.94 15.57
CA SER A 145 -22.60 -1.55 16.37
C SER A 145 -23.08 -2.71 17.25
N CYS A 146 -24.00 -3.54 16.76
CA CYS A 146 -24.55 -4.65 17.53
C CYS A 146 -24.96 -5.83 16.65
N ARG A 147 -25.18 -7.01 17.27
CA ARG A 147 -25.74 -8.17 16.59
C ARG A 147 -27.25 -8.02 16.45
N THR A 148 -27.77 -8.19 15.25
CA THR A 148 -29.19 -7.97 14.93
C THR A 148 -29.98 -9.26 14.70
N GLY A 149 -29.29 -10.41 14.65
CA GLY A 149 -29.94 -11.71 14.50
C GLY A 149 -28.94 -12.82 14.18
N TYR A 150 -29.45 -13.93 13.65
CA TYR A 150 -28.68 -15.09 13.22
C TYR A 150 -29.14 -15.56 11.85
N ARG A 151 -28.22 -16.11 11.06
CA ARG A 151 -28.51 -16.87 9.86
C ARG A 151 -28.05 -18.32 10.05
N THR A 152 -28.84 -19.25 9.53
CA THR A 152 -28.45 -20.66 9.49
C THR A 152 -27.45 -20.89 8.36
N VAL A 153 -26.37 -21.59 8.66
CA VAL A 153 -25.37 -22.05 7.67
C VAL A 153 -25.27 -23.56 7.78
N ASP A 154 -25.60 -24.24 6.69
CA ASP A 154 -25.48 -25.69 6.59
C ASP A 154 -24.06 -26.13 6.26
N ALA A 155 -23.73 -27.38 6.60
CA ALA A 155 -22.48 -27.99 6.19
C ALA A 155 -22.43 -28.07 4.64
N PRO A 156 -21.42 -27.45 3.99
CA PRO A 156 -21.40 -27.34 2.54
C PRO A 156 -21.13 -28.68 1.87
N SER A 157 -21.85 -28.98 0.78
CA SER A 157 -21.61 -30.17 -0.04
C SER A 157 -20.24 -30.16 -0.74
N SER A 158 -19.68 -28.97 -0.99
CA SER A 158 -18.30 -28.82 -1.46
C SER A 158 -17.25 -29.28 -0.44
N ARG A 159 -17.66 -29.47 0.81
CA ARG A 159 -16.83 -29.74 1.98
C ARG A 159 -15.85 -28.60 2.31
N ILE A 160 -16.00 -27.41 1.75
CA ILE A 160 -15.11 -26.28 1.97
C ILE A 160 -15.84 -25.20 2.77
N VAL A 161 -15.26 -24.80 3.90
CA VAL A 161 -15.68 -23.65 4.70
C VAL A 161 -14.57 -22.62 4.72
N ILE A 162 -14.85 -21.40 4.24
CA ILE A 162 -13.92 -20.26 4.32
C ILE A 162 -14.25 -19.46 5.57
N ILE A 163 -13.25 -19.22 6.40
CA ILE A 163 -13.33 -18.32 7.56
C ILE A 163 -12.48 -17.09 7.22
N GLU A 164 -13.12 -15.95 7.05
CA GLU A 164 -12.45 -14.70 6.71
C GLU A 164 -12.53 -13.69 7.85
N GLY A 165 -11.46 -12.93 8.05
CA GLY A 165 -11.40 -11.94 9.11
C GLY A 165 -9.99 -11.44 9.36
N ILE A 166 -9.84 -10.33 10.08
CA ILE A 166 -8.52 -9.81 10.44
C ILE A 166 -7.71 -10.79 11.31
N TYR A 167 -8.41 -11.63 12.11
CA TYR A 167 -7.83 -12.64 13.00
C TYR A 167 -8.06 -14.09 12.56
N ALA A 168 -8.39 -14.34 11.29
CA ALA A 168 -8.70 -15.70 10.80
C ALA A 168 -7.50 -16.67 10.88
N LEU A 169 -6.28 -16.15 11.02
CA LEU A 169 -5.03 -16.92 11.16
C LEU A 169 -4.50 -16.94 12.62
N SER A 170 -5.28 -16.42 13.57
CA SER A 170 -4.93 -16.37 14.99
C SER A 170 -4.63 -17.74 15.58
N GLU A 171 -3.83 -17.77 16.64
CA GLU A 171 -3.46 -19.00 17.34
C GLU A 171 -4.65 -19.84 17.78
N LYS A 172 -5.79 -19.21 18.10
CA LYS A 172 -7.03 -19.88 18.47
C LYS A 172 -7.66 -20.67 17.31
N LEU A 173 -7.55 -20.15 16.08
CA LEU A 173 -8.18 -20.74 14.90
C LEU A 173 -7.22 -21.61 14.09
N ARG A 174 -5.92 -21.31 14.14
CA ARG A 174 -4.86 -21.98 13.37
C ARG A 174 -4.88 -23.52 13.45
N PRO A 175 -5.15 -24.18 14.60
CA PRO A 175 -5.23 -25.63 14.67
C PRO A 175 -6.36 -26.24 13.82
N PHE A 176 -7.42 -25.47 13.58
CA PHE A 176 -8.60 -25.90 12.81
C PHE A 176 -8.43 -25.68 11.31
N MET A 177 -7.48 -24.85 10.88
CA MET A 177 -7.28 -24.50 9.47
C MET A 177 -6.45 -25.56 8.74
N ASP A 178 -6.98 -26.04 7.62
CA ASP A 178 -6.25 -26.89 6.67
C ASP A 178 -5.43 -26.04 5.68
N LEU A 179 -5.97 -24.87 5.30
CA LEU A 179 -5.30 -23.90 4.46
C LEU A 179 -5.32 -22.52 5.11
N ARG A 180 -4.17 -21.85 5.15
CA ARG A 180 -4.01 -20.49 5.67
C ARG A 180 -3.55 -19.59 4.54
N VAL A 181 -4.34 -18.57 4.24
CA VAL A 181 -4.09 -17.60 3.17
C VAL A 181 -4.02 -16.21 3.80
N SER A 182 -2.98 -15.46 3.48
CA SER A 182 -2.91 -14.04 3.79
C SER A 182 -3.10 -13.19 2.54
N VAL A 183 -3.90 -12.14 2.65
CA VAL A 183 -4.11 -11.13 1.61
C VAL A 183 -3.69 -9.77 2.15
N THR A 184 -2.70 -9.13 1.53
CA THR A 184 -2.19 -7.81 1.93
C THR A 184 -2.01 -6.92 0.71
N GLY A 185 -2.33 -5.64 0.79
CA GLY A 185 -2.05 -4.66 -0.27
C GLY A 185 -0.86 -3.74 0.02
N GLY A 186 -0.20 -3.98 1.14
CA GLY A 186 0.73 -3.04 1.77
C GLY A 186 0.00 -2.27 2.85
N VAL A 187 0.56 -2.27 4.08
CA VAL A 187 -0.11 -1.75 5.28
C VAL A 187 -0.62 -0.33 5.07
N HIS A 188 0.14 0.48 4.35
CA HIS A 188 -0.21 1.85 3.99
C HIS A 188 -1.51 1.95 3.17
N PHE A 189 -1.61 1.23 2.06
CA PHE A 189 -2.79 1.28 1.18
C PHE A 189 -4.02 0.62 1.81
N ASP A 190 -3.80 -0.42 2.62
CA ASP A 190 -4.89 -1.12 3.29
C ASP A 190 -5.55 -0.22 4.35
N LEU A 191 -4.76 0.57 5.09
CA LEU A 191 -5.25 1.60 6.00
C LEU A 191 -6.07 2.67 5.25
N VAL A 192 -5.58 3.18 4.12
CA VAL A 192 -6.33 4.17 3.31
C VAL A 192 -7.67 3.61 2.84
N LYS A 193 -7.67 2.38 2.32
CA LYS A 193 -8.90 1.70 1.88
C LYS A 193 -9.91 1.57 3.01
N ARG A 194 -9.44 1.27 4.22
CA ARG A 194 -10.29 1.24 5.42
C ARG A 194 -10.92 2.60 5.66
N VAL A 195 -10.14 3.69 5.66
CA VAL A 195 -10.67 5.05 5.84
C VAL A 195 -11.77 5.36 4.86
N LEU A 196 -11.50 5.19 3.56
CA LEU A 196 -12.46 5.54 2.52
C LEU A 196 -13.75 4.72 2.62
N ARG A 197 -13.62 3.44 2.96
CA ARG A 197 -14.76 2.55 3.17
C ARG A 197 -15.58 2.97 4.40
N ASP A 198 -14.92 3.34 5.49
CA ASP A 198 -15.58 3.65 6.75
C ASP A 198 -16.26 5.03 6.68
N ILE A 199 -15.66 6.03 6.01
CA ILE A 199 -16.31 7.32 5.65
C ILE A 199 -17.63 7.06 4.90
N GLN A 200 -17.60 6.19 3.87
CA GLN A 200 -18.78 5.89 3.06
C GLN A 200 -19.87 5.12 3.83
N ARG A 201 -19.50 4.34 4.85
CA ARG A 201 -20.44 3.47 5.59
C ARG A 201 -21.06 4.14 6.81
N ALA A 202 -20.29 4.95 7.52
CA ALA A 202 -20.65 5.44 8.85
C ALA A 202 -20.94 6.95 8.90
N GLY A 203 -20.66 7.71 7.83
CA GLY A 203 -20.79 9.17 7.87
C GLY A 203 -19.87 9.82 8.91
N GLN A 204 -18.79 9.12 9.30
CA GLN A 204 -17.80 9.60 10.25
C GLN A 204 -16.93 10.68 9.61
N GLU A 205 -16.60 11.71 10.39
CA GLU A 205 -15.73 12.79 9.95
C GLU A 205 -14.29 12.27 9.76
N PRO A 206 -13.59 12.65 8.69
CA PRO A 206 -12.29 12.07 8.33
C PRO A 206 -11.18 12.23 9.39
N GLU A 207 -11.26 13.25 10.24
CA GLU A 207 -10.30 13.58 11.29
C GLU A 207 -10.27 12.51 12.40
N GLU A 208 -11.43 11.97 12.77
CA GLU A 208 -11.56 10.92 13.81
C GLU A 208 -10.92 9.60 13.35
N ILE A 209 -11.04 9.31 12.05
CA ILE A 209 -10.59 8.06 11.45
C ILE A 209 -9.06 7.97 11.41
N ILE A 210 -8.37 9.09 11.20
CA ILE A 210 -6.90 9.10 11.12
C ILE A 210 -6.26 8.94 12.50
N HIS A 211 -6.86 9.56 13.53
CA HIS A 211 -6.44 9.35 14.91
C HIS A 211 -6.56 7.86 15.30
N GLN A 212 -7.69 7.24 14.95
CA GLN A 212 -7.94 5.82 15.17
C GLN A 212 -6.89 4.94 14.44
N ILE A 213 -6.46 5.32 13.23
CA ILE A 213 -5.44 4.57 12.49
C ILE A 213 -4.10 4.52 13.22
N SER A 214 -3.59 5.67 13.65
CA SER A 214 -2.24 5.74 14.23
C SER A 214 -2.18 5.21 15.65
N GLU A 215 -3.20 5.48 16.46
CA GLU A 215 -3.17 5.15 17.89
C GLU A 215 -3.77 3.78 18.20
N THR A 216 -4.62 3.25 17.32
CA THR A 216 -5.39 2.02 17.59
C THR A 216 -5.15 0.94 16.54
N VAL A 217 -5.43 1.21 15.27
CA VAL A 217 -5.42 0.18 14.21
C VAL A 217 -4.03 -0.39 13.97
N TYR A 218 -3.01 0.47 13.82
CA TYR A 218 -1.67 0.00 13.48
C TYR A 218 -0.97 -0.74 14.64
N PRO A 219 -1.01 -0.24 15.90
CA PRO A 219 -0.50 -1.01 17.04
C PRO A 219 -1.13 -2.40 17.12
N MET A 220 -2.44 -2.52 16.91
CA MET A 220 -3.13 -3.81 16.88
C MET A 220 -2.71 -4.69 15.70
N TYR A 221 -2.54 -4.09 14.51
CA TYR A 221 -2.01 -4.80 13.36
C TYR A 221 -0.61 -5.38 13.64
N LYS A 222 0.31 -4.57 14.13
CA LYS A 222 1.71 -4.99 14.36
C LYS A 222 1.82 -6.00 15.50
N ALA A 223 1.02 -5.85 16.56
CA ALA A 223 1.07 -6.71 17.73
C ALA A 223 0.44 -8.09 17.47
N PHE A 224 -0.68 -8.14 16.73
CA PHE A 224 -1.49 -9.35 16.63
C PHE A 224 -1.67 -9.87 15.19
N ILE A 225 -1.96 -8.99 14.23
CA ILE A 225 -2.31 -9.42 12.86
C ILE A 225 -1.06 -9.82 12.08
N GLU A 226 -0.03 -8.98 12.03
CA GLU A 226 1.19 -9.21 11.24
C GLU A 226 1.90 -10.53 11.58
N PRO A 227 2.10 -10.89 12.87
CA PRO A 227 2.65 -12.20 13.24
C PRO A 227 1.81 -13.38 12.75
N ASP A 228 0.47 -13.26 12.75
CA ASP A 228 -0.42 -14.31 12.28
C ASP A 228 -0.35 -14.50 10.75
N LEU A 229 -0.21 -13.41 9.99
CA LEU A 229 -0.06 -13.46 8.53
C LEU A 229 1.23 -14.14 8.10
N GLU A 230 2.28 -14.06 8.92
CA GLU A 230 3.52 -14.80 8.71
C GLU A 230 3.35 -16.31 8.80
N THR A 231 2.23 -16.81 9.31
CA THR A 231 1.96 -18.25 9.39
C THR A 231 1.25 -18.81 8.15
N ALA A 232 0.88 -17.96 7.19
CA ALA A 232 0.16 -18.36 6.00
C ALA A 232 0.94 -19.35 5.12
N HIS A 233 0.23 -20.33 4.54
CA HIS A 233 0.78 -21.22 3.51
C HIS A 233 0.91 -20.48 2.17
N ILE A 234 -0.03 -19.58 1.87
CA ILE A 234 -0.05 -18.79 0.64
C ILE A 234 -0.18 -17.31 1.03
N LYS A 235 0.78 -16.50 0.58
CA LYS A 235 0.75 -15.04 0.73
C LYS A 235 0.35 -14.38 -0.58
N ILE A 236 -0.67 -13.52 -0.55
CA ILE A 236 -1.22 -12.86 -1.72
C ILE A 236 -1.07 -11.34 -1.56
N ILE A 237 -0.45 -10.70 -2.55
CA ILE A 237 -0.32 -9.25 -2.63
C ILE A 237 -1.41 -8.70 -3.54
N ASN A 238 -2.29 -7.90 -2.97
CA ASN A 238 -3.33 -7.14 -3.63
C ASN A 238 -2.89 -5.70 -3.90
N LYS A 239 -2.21 -5.48 -5.04
CA LYS A 239 -1.78 -4.14 -5.49
C LYS A 239 -2.93 -3.23 -5.96
N PHE A 240 -4.19 -3.56 -5.67
CA PHE A 240 -5.31 -2.73 -6.08
C PHE A 240 -5.16 -1.32 -5.53
N ASN A 241 -5.20 -0.34 -6.44
CA ASN A 241 -5.08 1.06 -6.13
C ASN A 241 -6.46 1.65 -5.79
N PRO A 242 -6.71 2.11 -4.54
CA PRO A 242 -7.98 2.72 -4.17
C PRO A 242 -8.26 4.03 -4.92
N PHE A 243 -7.23 4.65 -5.49
CA PHE A 243 -7.32 5.92 -6.20
C PHE A 243 -7.81 5.78 -7.64
N SER A 244 -7.83 4.55 -8.20
CA SER A 244 -8.26 4.28 -9.57
C SER A 244 -9.72 4.67 -9.88
N GLY A 245 -10.54 4.86 -8.82
CA GLY A 245 -11.93 5.31 -8.93
C GLY A 245 -12.18 6.80 -8.64
N PHE A 246 -11.16 7.61 -8.31
CA PHE A 246 -11.37 9.05 -8.06
C PHE A 246 -11.55 9.78 -9.39
N GLN A 247 -12.80 10.09 -9.71
CA GLN A 247 -13.25 10.61 -11.01
C GLN A 247 -12.75 12.03 -11.36
N ASN A 248 -12.00 12.69 -10.47
CA ASN A 248 -11.56 14.08 -10.65
C ASN A 248 -10.04 14.26 -10.39
N PRO A 249 -9.16 13.69 -11.23
CA PRO A 249 -7.73 13.89 -11.08
C PRO A 249 -7.34 15.36 -11.33
N MET A 250 -6.28 15.82 -10.67
CA MET A 250 -5.67 17.11 -10.99
C MET A 250 -4.63 16.92 -12.08
N TYR A 251 -4.79 17.65 -13.19
CA TYR A 251 -3.80 17.73 -14.26
C TYR A 251 -2.83 18.87 -13.97
N ILE A 252 -1.52 18.56 -14.02
CA ILE A 252 -0.46 19.51 -13.68
C ILE A 252 0.55 19.54 -14.83
N LEU A 253 0.82 20.73 -15.35
CA LEU A 253 1.94 21.01 -16.24
C LEU A 253 2.98 21.80 -15.47
N LYS A 254 4.22 21.31 -15.44
CA LYS A 254 5.34 21.96 -14.76
C LYS A 254 6.40 22.40 -15.75
N SER A 255 6.92 23.60 -15.61
CA SER A 255 8.04 24.13 -16.40
C SER A 255 9.08 24.81 -15.48
N SER A 256 10.35 24.85 -15.92
CA SER A 256 11.43 25.61 -15.29
C SER A 256 11.59 27.03 -15.86
N ARG A 257 10.76 27.43 -16.85
CA ARG A 257 10.78 28.80 -17.38
C ARG A 257 10.36 29.79 -16.30
N SER A 258 11.03 30.93 -16.27
CA SER A 258 10.61 32.08 -15.48
C SER A 258 9.59 32.90 -16.27
N LEU A 259 8.50 33.29 -15.61
CA LEU A 259 7.50 34.21 -16.15
C LEU A 259 7.28 35.33 -15.14
N THR A 260 7.01 36.52 -15.65
CA THR A 260 6.67 37.65 -14.79
C THR A 260 5.19 37.59 -14.38
N PRO A 261 4.83 38.02 -13.15
CA PRO A 261 3.45 37.99 -12.67
C PRO A 261 2.46 38.72 -13.58
N GLU A 262 2.89 39.78 -14.27
CA GLU A 262 2.05 40.58 -15.16
C GLU A 262 1.54 39.76 -16.35
N LYS A 263 2.38 38.87 -16.90
CA LYS A 263 1.97 37.99 -18.00
C LYS A 263 0.93 36.97 -17.55
N ILE A 264 1.02 36.50 -16.31
CA ILE A 264 0.03 35.57 -15.74
C ILE A 264 -1.31 36.27 -15.54
N LYS A 265 -1.29 37.51 -15.01
CA LYS A 265 -2.50 38.33 -14.85
C LYS A 265 -3.18 38.61 -16.18
N ALA A 266 -2.40 38.91 -17.22
CA ALA A 266 -2.93 39.12 -18.57
C ALA A 266 -3.64 37.89 -19.15
N VAL A 267 -3.22 36.67 -18.78
CA VAL A 267 -3.82 35.41 -19.27
C VAL A 267 -5.06 35.02 -18.46
N LEU A 268 -5.08 35.26 -17.14
CA LEU A 268 -6.21 34.91 -16.28
C LEU A 268 -7.35 35.95 -16.29
N GLY A 269 -7.08 37.18 -16.73
CA GLY A 269 -8.07 38.27 -16.75
C GLY A 269 -8.26 38.93 -15.37
N ASP A 270 -9.25 39.84 -15.27
CA ASP A 270 -9.44 40.70 -14.09
C ASP A 270 -10.07 39.98 -12.88
N ASP A 271 -10.75 38.84 -13.07
CA ASP A 271 -11.43 38.06 -12.01
C ASP A 271 -10.49 37.05 -11.28
N HIS A 272 -9.18 37.28 -11.29
CA HIS A 272 -8.23 36.37 -10.66
C HIS A 272 -8.04 36.63 -9.17
N THR A 273 -7.83 35.57 -8.40
CA THR A 273 -7.40 35.64 -7.00
C THR A 273 -5.89 35.46 -6.91
N GLU A 274 -5.21 36.31 -6.15
CA GLU A 274 -3.77 36.23 -5.88
C GLU A 274 -3.55 35.95 -4.38
N SER A 275 -2.76 34.93 -4.07
CA SER A 275 -2.33 34.63 -2.70
C SER A 275 -0.89 34.17 -2.65
N ASN A 276 -0.22 34.45 -1.54
CA ASN A 276 1.10 33.89 -1.24
C ASN A 276 0.92 32.75 -0.25
N GLU A 277 1.52 31.60 -0.53
CA GLU A 277 1.44 30.42 0.34
C GLU A 277 2.85 29.93 0.68
N GLU A 278 3.13 29.73 1.97
CA GLU A 278 4.27 28.92 2.40
C GLU A 278 3.82 27.50 2.69
N THR A 279 4.49 26.53 2.06
CA THR A 279 4.19 25.11 2.18
C THR A 279 5.42 24.34 2.63
N TYR A 280 5.24 23.48 3.63
CA TYR A 280 6.25 22.55 4.10
C TYR A 280 5.71 21.13 3.88
N ASP A 281 6.33 20.38 2.98
CA ASP A 281 5.95 19.02 2.65
C ASP A 281 6.98 18.05 3.21
N ILE A 282 6.54 17.19 4.13
CA ILE A 282 7.32 16.09 4.70
C ILE A 282 6.95 14.83 3.94
N TYR A 283 7.90 14.27 3.21
CA TYR A 283 7.75 12.99 2.51
C TYR A 283 8.20 11.87 3.45
N LEU A 284 7.25 11.02 3.82
CA LEU A 284 7.43 9.88 4.70
C LEU A 284 7.52 8.60 3.85
N LEU A 285 8.61 7.87 4.03
CA LEU A 285 8.84 6.56 3.45
C LEU A 285 8.15 5.49 4.30
N PRO A 286 7.29 4.65 3.72
CA PRO A 286 6.71 3.52 4.43
C PRO A 286 7.76 2.52 4.93
N PRO A 287 7.50 1.82 6.05
CA PRO A 287 8.43 0.82 6.58
C PRO A 287 8.62 -0.33 5.57
N GLY A 288 9.88 -0.72 5.36
CA GLY A 288 10.24 -1.84 4.46
C GLY A 288 10.34 -1.49 2.98
N GLU A 289 10.03 -0.24 2.59
CA GLU A 289 10.24 0.26 1.24
C GLU A 289 11.66 0.83 1.07
N ASP A 290 12.22 0.69 -0.14
CA ASP A 290 13.53 1.24 -0.48
C ASP A 290 13.40 2.74 -0.83
N PRO A 291 14.14 3.65 -0.16
CA PRO A 291 14.11 5.08 -0.48
C PRO A 291 14.38 5.43 -1.94
N GLU A 292 15.11 4.61 -2.69
CA GLU A 292 15.46 4.87 -4.10
C GLU A 292 14.42 4.33 -5.09
N ALA A 293 13.66 3.31 -4.71
CA ALA A 293 12.67 2.65 -5.56
C ALA A 293 11.21 2.97 -5.18
N CYS A 294 11.00 3.60 -4.02
CA CYS A 294 9.65 3.90 -3.52
C CYS A 294 8.98 4.96 -4.40
N GLN A 295 7.78 4.64 -4.85
CA GLN A 295 6.92 5.56 -5.63
C GLN A 295 5.72 6.06 -4.80
N SER A 296 5.51 5.48 -3.61
CA SER A 296 4.29 5.63 -2.80
C SER A 296 4.60 6.33 -1.48
N TYR A 297 5.19 7.52 -1.56
CA TYR A 297 5.45 8.34 -0.37
C TYR A 297 4.15 8.83 0.26
N LEU A 298 4.08 8.79 1.58
CA LEU A 298 3.05 9.49 2.32
C LEU A 298 3.50 10.94 2.52
N ARG A 299 2.68 11.91 2.10
CA ARG A 299 3.04 13.32 2.17
C ARG A 299 2.26 14.01 3.28
N MET A 300 2.95 14.56 4.27
CA MET A 300 2.35 15.43 5.27
C MET A 300 2.70 16.88 4.95
N ARG A 301 1.69 17.68 4.63
CA ARG A 301 1.83 19.09 4.26
C ARG A 301 1.42 19.99 5.40
N ASN A 302 2.27 20.92 5.81
CA ASN A 302 1.90 22.05 6.65
C ASN A 302 1.67 23.30 5.78
N ARG A 303 0.52 23.95 5.97
CA ARG A 303 0.18 25.28 5.47
C ARG A 303 -0.26 26.11 6.67
N GLU A 304 0.50 27.15 7.01
CA GLU A 304 0.14 28.12 8.07
C GLU A 304 -0.24 27.47 9.42
N GLY A 305 0.41 26.36 9.79
CA GLY A 305 0.14 25.64 11.04
C GLY A 305 -0.92 24.55 10.95
N LYS A 306 -1.65 24.46 9.82
CA LYS A 306 -2.57 23.35 9.53
C LYS A 306 -1.86 22.23 8.80
N TYR A 307 -1.86 21.05 9.42
CA TYR A 307 -1.24 19.87 8.84
C TYR A 307 -2.27 19.07 8.07
N ASN A 308 -1.89 18.65 6.88
CA ASN A 308 -2.73 17.90 5.97
C ASN A 308 -1.98 16.64 5.55
N LEU A 309 -2.57 15.48 5.79
CA LEU A 309 -2.03 14.21 5.29
C LEU A 309 -2.58 13.97 3.89
N MET A 310 -1.67 13.77 2.95
CA MET A 310 -1.96 13.58 1.54
C MET A 310 -1.53 12.20 1.09
N PHE A 311 -2.48 11.46 0.53
CA PHE A 311 -2.22 10.25 -0.21
C PHE A 311 -2.29 10.60 -1.69
N GLU A 312 -1.14 10.55 -2.37
CA GLU A 312 -1.01 10.94 -3.77
C GLU A 312 -0.34 9.79 -4.53
N GLU A 313 -0.93 9.39 -5.65
CA GLU A 313 -0.24 8.59 -6.65
C GLU A 313 -0.04 9.44 -7.89
N TRP A 314 1.12 9.32 -8.51
CA TRP A 314 1.46 10.12 -9.68
C TRP A 314 1.43 9.24 -10.91
N VAL A 315 0.54 9.57 -11.83
CA VAL A 315 0.54 8.97 -13.17
C VAL A 315 1.08 10.02 -14.13
N THR A 316 2.13 9.67 -14.86
CA THR A 316 2.68 10.56 -15.89
C THR A 316 2.07 10.19 -17.24
N ASP A 317 1.36 11.15 -17.84
CA ASP A 317 0.86 11.08 -19.22
C ASP A 317 1.46 12.27 -19.97
N ASN A 318 2.71 12.09 -20.42
CA ASN A 318 3.58 13.15 -20.93
C ASN A 318 2.83 14.06 -21.93
N PRO A 319 2.76 15.40 -21.72
CA PRO A 319 3.50 16.23 -20.75
C PRO A 319 2.88 16.39 -19.35
N PHE A 320 1.72 15.77 -19.08
CA PHE A 320 0.98 15.94 -17.85
C PHE A 320 1.50 15.06 -16.72
N ILE A 321 1.51 15.66 -15.53
CA ILE A 321 1.52 14.94 -14.26
C ILE A 321 0.07 14.88 -13.78
N ILE A 322 -0.47 13.68 -13.66
CA ILE A 322 -1.82 13.42 -13.18
C ILE A 322 -1.71 13.00 -11.71
N SER A 323 -2.41 13.74 -10.84
CA SER A 323 -2.37 13.55 -9.39
C SER A 323 -3.79 13.32 -8.85
N PRO A 324 -4.28 12.07 -8.84
CA PRO A 324 -5.34 11.68 -7.93
C PRO A 324 -4.82 11.80 -6.50
N ARG A 325 -5.52 12.59 -5.68
CA ARG A 325 -5.12 12.82 -4.29
C ARG A 325 -6.30 12.83 -3.34
N ILE A 326 -6.05 12.39 -2.12
CA ILE A 326 -6.95 12.55 -1.00
C ILE A 326 -6.18 13.27 0.10
N THR A 327 -6.79 14.32 0.64
CA THR A 327 -6.20 15.17 1.67
C THR A 327 -7.10 15.16 2.89
N PHE A 328 -6.50 15.06 4.06
CA PHE A 328 -7.19 15.11 5.35
C PHE A 328 -6.47 16.06 6.28
N GLU A 329 -7.20 16.90 7.02
CA GLU A 329 -6.60 17.72 8.07
C GLU A 329 -6.24 16.82 9.26
N VAL A 330 -5.04 17.01 9.82
CA VAL A 330 -4.49 16.13 10.86
C VAL A 330 -3.76 16.92 11.94
N SER A 331 -3.68 16.33 13.14
CA SER A 331 -2.88 16.85 14.24
C SER A 331 -1.38 16.60 14.05
N VAL A 332 -0.54 17.48 14.59
CA VAL A 332 0.94 17.33 14.63
C VAL A 332 1.37 16.02 15.29
N ARG A 333 0.60 15.54 16.26
CA ARG A 333 0.89 14.29 17.00
C ARG A 333 0.94 13.08 16.07
N LEU A 334 0.22 13.12 14.95
CA LEU A 334 0.21 12.04 13.97
C LEU A 334 1.60 11.75 13.39
N LEU A 335 2.44 12.78 13.22
CA LEU A 335 3.80 12.59 12.73
C LEU A 335 4.61 11.70 13.68
N GLY A 336 4.51 11.95 14.99
CA GLY A 336 5.14 11.12 16.01
C GLY A 336 4.60 9.69 16.00
N GLY A 337 3.29 9.53 15.83
CA GLY A 337 2.65 8.23 15.61
C GLY A 337 3.26 7.49 14.42
N LEU A 338 3.25 8.10 13.24
CA LEU A 338 3.81 7.54 11.99
C LEU A 338 5.28 7.15 12.13
N MET A 339 6.09 7.95 12.82
CA MET A 339 7.49 7.62 13.09
C MET A 339 7.63 6.39 14.00
N ALA A 340 6.81 6.27 15.05
CA ALA A 340 6.75 5.07 15.88
C ALA A 340 6.27 3.83 15.10
N LEU A 341 5.47 4.04 14.04
CA LEU A 341 5.08 2.97 13.12
C LEU A 341 6.25 2.49 12.24
N GLY A 342 7.36 3.23 12.19
CA GLY A 342 8.53 2.91 11.36
C GLY A 342 8.60 3.67 10.05
N TYR A 343 7.75 4.68 9.85
CA TYR A 343 7.94 5.61 8.74
C TYR A 343 9.18 6.46 8.98
N THR A 344 9.99 6.63 7.95
CA THR A 344 11.17 7.48 8.00
C THR A 344 10.97 8.72 7.14
N ILE A 345 11.54 9.84 7.55
CA ILE A 345 11.49 11.07 6.74
C ILE A 345 12.49 10.91 5.60
N ALA A 346 11.99 10.82 4.36
CA ALA A 346 12.82 10.71 3.17
C ALA A 346 13.32 12.08 2.69
N ALA A 347 12.45 13.08 2.73
CA ALA A 347 12.76 14.45 2.36
C ALA A 347 11.79 15.42 3.01
N ILE A 348 12.27 16.64 3.28
CA ILE A 348 11.45 17.78 3.63
C ILE A 348 11.62 18.80 2.51
N LEU A 349 10.52 19.25 1.94
CA LEU A 349 10.48 20.25 0.89
C LEU A 349 9.81 21.52 1.42
N LYS A 350 10.52 22.64 1.35
CA LYS A 350 10.00 23.95 1.71
C LYS A 350 9.79 24.73 0.42
N ARG A 351 8.59 25.25 0.27
CA ARG A 351 8.16 25.90 -0.96
C ARG A 351 7.36 27.15 -0.67
N SER A 352 7.84 28.26 -1.21
CA SER A 352 7.15 29.55 -1.21
C SER A 352 6.50 29.73 -2.58
N SER A 353 5.18 29.87 -2.59
CA SER A 353 4.39 29.86 -3.82
C SER A 353 3.62 31.17 -3.97
N ARG A 354 3.67 31.79 -5.15
CA ARG A 354 2.67 32.80 -5.54
C ARG A 354 1.60 32.13 -6.38
N VAL A 355 0.37 32.17 -5.92
CA VAL A 355 -0.76 31.43 -6.50
C VAL A 355 -1.73 32.40 -7.15
N PHE A 356 -2.07 32.12 -8.39
CA PHE A 356 -3.05 32.84 -9.18
C PHE A 356 -4.15 31.86 -9.60
N SER A 357 -5.42 32.18 -9.37
CA SER A 357 -6.53 31.28 -9.68
C SER A 357 -7.73 32.03 -10.25
N ASP A 358 -8.29 31.51 -11.35
CA ASP A 358 -9.53 31.97 -11.99
C ASP A 358 -10.75 31.07 -11.66
N GLY A 359 -10.54 30.09 -10.76
CA GLY A 359 -11.54 29.08 -10.39
C GLY A 359 -11.59 27.84 -11.30
N LYS A 360 -11.06 27.91 -12.53
CA LYS A 360 -10.98 26.77 -13.47
C LYS A 360 -9.56 26.19 -13.54
N ALA A 361 -8.55 27.04 -13.54
CA ALA A 361 -7.13 26.73 -13.47
C ALA A 361 -6.44 27.53 -12.37
N THR A 362 -5.38 26.95 -11.83
CA THR A 362 -4.53 27.58 -10.83
C THR A 362 -3.10 27.56 -11.33
N ILE A 363 -2.51 28.74 -11.46
CA ILE A 363 -1.11 28.93 -11.83
C ILE A 363 -0.33 29.20 -10.55
N LYS A 364 0.75 28.45 -10.33
CA LYS A 364 1.64 28.63 -9.18
C LYS A 364 3.05 28.91 -9.64
N ILE A 365 3.64 29.97 -9.08
CA ILE A 365 5.07 30.23 -9.16
C ILE A 365 5.70 29.70 -7.88
N ASP A 366 6.38 28.57 -7.99
CA ASP A 366 6.89 27.79 -6.87
C ASP A 366 8.41 27.98 -6.76
N TRP A 367 8.87 28.61 -5.68
CA TRP A 367 10.28 28.63 -5.29
C TRP A 367 10.58 27.47 -4.34
N LEU A 368 11.53 26.60 -4.69
CA LEU A 368 11.92 25.45 -3.87
C LEU A 368 13.29 25.72 -3.26
N GLU A 369 13.36 25.79 -1.94
CA GLU A 369 14.62 26.12 -1.24
C GLU A 369 15.69 25.05 -1.44
N GLN A 370 15.30 23.77 -1.40
CA GLN A 370 16.21 22.62 -1.48
C GLN A 370 16.93 22.51 -2.83
N LEU A 371 16.30 23.00 -3.90
CA LEU A 371 16.89 22.99 -5.24
C LEU A 371 17.43 24.36 -5.64
N ASN A 372 17.15 25.41 -4.86
CA ASN A 372 17.41 26.81 -5.21
C ASN A 372 16.94 27.16 -6.63
N ARG A 373 15.74 26.67 -6.99
CA ARG A 373 15.17 26.79 -8.34
C ARG A 373 13.70 27.20 -8.28
N GLN A 374 13.30 28.00 -9.26
CA GLN A 374 11.93 28.41 -9.50
C GLN A 374 11.28 27.48 -10.54
N TYR A 375 10.03 27.11 -10.30
CA TYR A 375 9.21 26.37 -11.25
C TYR A 375 7.84 27.04 -11.39
N ILE A 376 7.21 26.83 -12.53
CA ILE A 376 5.84 27.24 -12.76
C ILE A 376 4.99 26.00 -12.92
N GLN A 377 3.85 25.97 -12.23
CA GLN A 377 2.85 24.92 -12.36
C GLN A 377 1.54 25.50 -12.84
N VAL A 378 0.96 24.91 -13.88
CA VAL A 378 -0.44 25.14 -14.28
C VAL A 378 -1.23 23.90 -13.86
N GLN A 379 -2.22 24.08 -13.00
CA GLN A 379 -3.03 23.02 -12.42
C GLN A 379 -4.51 23.21 -12.76
N GLY A 380 -5.25 22.13 -12.99
CA GLY A 380 -6.69 22.20 -13.19
C GLY A 380 -7.35 20.83 -13.29
N ARG A 381 -8.68 20.81 -13.29
CA ARG A 381 -9.48 19.57 -13.43
C ARG A 381 -9.76 19.22 -14.88
N ASP A 382 -9.74 20.20 -15.77
CA ASP A 382 -9.91 20.00 -17.21
C ASP A 382 -8.55 20.02 -17.91
N ARG A 383 -8.17 18.87 -18.48
CA ARG A 383 -6.92 18.69 -19.22
C ARG A 383 -6.77 19.66 -20.38
N LEU A 384 -7.85 19.92 -21.13
CA LEU A 384 -7.82 20.78 -22.32
C LEU A 384 -7.61 22.23 -21.93
N TYR A 385 -8.31 22.69 -20.88
CA TYR A 385 -8.16 24.05 -20.37
C TYR A 385 -6.76 24.30 -19.79
N VAL A 386 -6.21 23.34 -19.03
CA VAL A 386 -4.83 23.45 -18.49
C VAL A 386 -3.81 23.57 -19.62
N LYS A 387 -3.99 22.81 -20.71
CA LYS A 387 -3.13 22.91 -21.89
C LYS A 387 -3.23 24.30 -22.53
N TYR A 388 -4.44 24.77 -22.78
CA TYR A 388 -4.69 26.09 -23.37
C TYR A 388 -4.02 27.22 -22.58
N VAL A 389 -4.18 27.23 -21.25
CA VAL A 389 -3.56 28.24 -20.39
C VAL A 389 -2.03 28.15 -20.45
N ALA A 390 -1.46 26.94 -20.46
CA ALA A 390 -0.01 26.76 -20.56
C ALA A 390 0.56 27.22 -21.93
N GLU A 391 -0.17 27.00 -23.02
CA GLU A 391 0.18 27.49 -24.37
C GLU A 391 0.16 29.03 -24.41
N GLN A 392 -0.85 29.68 -23.84
CA GLN A 392 -0.94 31.15 -23.75
C GLN A 392 0.22 31.76 -22.93
N LEU A 393 0.67 31.05 -21.89
CA LEU A 393 1.85 31.44 -21.11
C LEU A 393 3.16 31.21 -21.87
N GLY A 394 3.13 30.48 -22.99
CA GLY A 394 4.29 30.13 -23.79
C GLY A 394 5.18 29.09 -23.12
N LEU A 395 4.59 28.10 -22.44
CA LEU A 395 5.32 27.04 -21.75
C LEU A 395 5.60 25.81 -22.62
N ASP A 396 5.19 25.83 -23.88
CA ASP A 396 5.31 24.69 -24.78
C ASP A 396 6.75 24.24 -25.02
N GLY A 397 6.92 22.91 -25.07
CA GLY A 397 8.20 22.24 -25.25
C GLY A 397 9.13 22.29 -24.02
N SER A 398 8.73 22.96 -22.93
CA SER A 398 9.53 23.11 -21.71
C SER A 398 8.99 22.32 -20.50
N TYR A 399 8.06 21.39 -20.76
CA TYR A 399 7.39 20.64 -19.71
C TYR A 399 8.30 19.60 -19.06
N ILE A 400 8.24 19.52 -17.73
CA ILE A 400 9.00 18.58 -16.90
C ILE A 400 8.00 17.60 -16.26
N PRO A 401 7.83 16.39 -16.83
CA PRO A 401 6.86 15.40 -16.36
C PRO A 401 7.41 14.58 -15.17
N ARG A 402 8.05 15.26 -14.21
CA ARG A 402 8.57 14.66 -12.97
C ARG A 402 8.02 15.43 -11.79
N THR A 403 7.72 14.77 -10.68
CA THR A 403 7.30 15.40 -9.42
C THR A 403 8.45 16.20 -8.80
N TYR A 404 8.19 16.93 -7.72
CA TYR A 404 9.27 17.62 -6.99
C TYR A 404 10.17 16.66 -6.21
N ILE A 405 9.61 15.60 -5.64
CA ILE A 405 10.40 14.62 -4.91
C ILE A 405 11.39 13.90 -5.84
N GLU A 406 10.96 13.52 -7.04
CA GLU A 406 11.84 12.93 -8.07
C GLU A 406 12.97 13.89 -8.48
N GLN A 407 12.71 15.20 -8.54
CA GLN A 407 13.74 16.20 -8.85
C GLN A 407 14.77 16.31 -7.72
N ILE A 408 14.34 16.28 -6.46
CA ILE A 408 15.24 16.28 -5.30
C ILE A 408 16.09 15.01 -5.27
N GLN A 409 15.48 13.85 -5.53
CA GLN A 409 16.20 12.57 -5.59
C GLN A 409 17.24 12.56 -6.72
N LEU A 410 16.86 13.07 -7.90
CA LEU A 410 17.78 13.17 -9.03
C LEU A 410 18.95 14.10 -8.74
N GLU A 411 18.72 15.26 -8.12
CA GLU A 411 19.78 16.19 -7.73
C GLU A 411 20.72 15.56 -6.69
N LYS A 412 20.18 14.83 -5.70
CA LYS A 412 21.00 14.05 -4.74
C LYS A 412 21.88 13.03 -5.46
N LEU A 413 21.31 12.24 -6.36
CA LEU A 413 22.04 11.26 -7.15
C LEU A 413 23.14 11.89 -8.01
N ILE A 414 22.87 13.03 -8.65
CA ILE A 414 23.88 13.75 -9.44
C ILE A 414 25.03 14.22 -8.54
N ASN A 415 24.72 14.80 -7.38
CA ASN A 415 25.74 15.23 -6.43
C ASN A 415 26.59 14.05 -5.92
N ASP A 416 25.96 12.90 -5.65
CA ASP A 416 26.65 11.68 -5.23
C ASP A 416 27.59 11.15 -6.33
N VAL A 417 27.16 11.20 -7.60
CA VAL A 417 27.99 10.84 -8.76
C VAL A 417 29.14 11.84 -8.96
N MET A 418 28.88 13.13 -8.79
CA MET A 418 29.90 14.19 -8.91
C MET A 418 30.95 14.12 -7.80
N ALA A 419 30.58 13.61 -6.62
CA ALA A 419 31.48 13.36 -5.49
C ALA A 419 32.36 12.09 -5.66
N LEU A 420 32.17 11.30 -6.71
CA LEU A 420 33.04 10.17 -7.01
C LEU A 420 34.42 10.65 -7.50
N PRO A 421 35.52 9.96 -7.12
CA PRO A 421 36.84 10.22 -7.69
C PRO A 421 36.87 10.12 -9.22
N GLU A 422 37.65 10.98 -9.88
CA GLU A 422 37.75 11.08 -11.35
C GLU A 422 38.08 9.76 -12.06
N ASP A 423 38.83 8.88 -11.39
CA ASP A 423 39.20 7.54 -11.87
C ASP A 423 38.01 6.58 -12.03
N LEU A 424 36.92 6.83 -11.30
CA LEU A 424 35.67 6.08 -11.36
C LEU A 424 34.70 6.69 -12.38
N LYS A 425 34.73 8.01 -12.59
CA LYS A 425 33.95 8.71 -13.62
C LYS A 425 34.37 8.29 -15.03
N THR A 426 35.68 8.20 -15.27
CA THR A 426 36.25 7.73 -16.55
C THR A 426 35.96 6.26 -16.84
N LYS A 427 35.93 5.38 -15.82
CA LYS A 427 35.50 3.97 -15.98
C LYS A 427 34.01 3.78 -16.22
N LEU A 428 33.19 4.80 -15.94
CA LEU A 428 31.75 4.79 -16.15
C LEU A 428 31.32 5.42 -17.49
N SER A 429 32.28 5.89 -18.32
CA SER A 429 32.06 6.49 -19.65
C SER A 429 30.80 7.35 -19.70
N ILE A 430 30.80 8.44 -18.94
CA ILE A 430 29.73 9.43 -19.00
C ILE A 430 30.20 10.51 -19.97
N ASP A 431 29.85 10.34 -21.25
CA ASP A 431 29.82 11.47 -22.18
C ASP A 431 28.63 12.36 -21.81
N ASP A 432 28.81 13.69 -21.86
CA ASP A 432 27.87 14.74 -21.44
C ASP A 432 26.50 14.74 -22.16
N GLU A 433 26.21 13.77 -23.05
CA GLU A 433 24.93 13.63 -23.77
C GLU A 433 23.92 12.67 -23.11
N LEU A 434 24.24 12.02 -21.99
CA LEU A 434 23.38 11.01 -21.33
C LEU A 434 22.19 11.56 -20.51
N VAL A 435 21.87 12.86 -20.61
CA VAL A 435 20.80 13.52 -19.84
C VAL A 435 19.37 13.13 -20.29
N SER A 436 19.20 12.29 -21.32
CA SER A 436 17.88 11.97 -21.86
C SER A 436 17.19 10.73 -21.24
N SER A 437 17.91 9.76 -20.64
CA SER A 437 17.26 8.56 -20.06
C SER A 437 18.12 7.77 -19.05
N PRO A 438 17.95 7.99 -17.73
CA PRO A 438 18.63 7.18 -16.70
C PRO A 438 18.13 5.74 -16.58
N LYS A 439 16.98 5.39 -17.16
CA LYS A 439 16.36 4.05 -17.02
C LYS A 439 17.21 2.94 -17.64
N GLU A 440 17.94 3.22 -18.72
CA GLU A 440 18.79 2.21 -19.38
C GLU A 440 20.13 2.03 -18.67
N ALA A 441 20.70 3.10 -18.10
CA ALA A 441 21.96 3.04 -17.35
C ALA A 441 21.85 2.19 -16.07
N PHE A 442 20.71 2.28 -15.37
CA PHE A 442 20.47 1.55 -14.12
C PHE A 442 20.25 0.04 -14.27
N SER A 443 19.87 -0.44 -15.47
CA SER A 443 19.73 -1.88 -15.73
C SER A 443 21.07 -2.64 -15.70
N ARG A 444 22.20 -1.92 -15.79
CA ARG A 444 23.55 -2.51 -16.01
C ARG A 444 24.41 -2.63 -14.74
N VAL A 445 23.99 -2.11 -13.59
CA VAL A 445 24.82 -2.13 -12.36
C VAL A 445 24.37 -3.23 -11.39
N SER A 446 25.24 -4.21 -11.12
CA SER A 446 24.93 -5.39 -10.31
C SER A 446 24.81 -5.12 -8.81
N ALA A 447 23.92 -5.89 -8.15
CA ALA A 447 23.56 -5.74 -6.74
C ALA A 447 24.74 -5.88 -5.76
N ASP A 448 25.75 -6.68 -6.09
CA ASP A 448 26.93 -6.91 -5.23
C ASP A 448 27.81 -5.67 -5.03
N ARG A 449 27.82 -4.74 -5.99
CA ARG A 449 28.57 -3.48 -5.85
C ARG A 449 27.87 -2.49 -4.92
N ARG A 450 26.54 -2.56 -4.78
CA ARG A 450 25.76 -1.67 -3.90
C ARG A 450 26.05 -1.93 -2.42
N ASN A 451 26.16 -3.21 -2.03
CA ASN A 451 26.39 -3.61 -0.64
C ASN A 451 27.78 -3.22 -0.09
N LYS A 452 28.81 -3.13 -0.95
CA LYS A 452 30.17 -2.76 -0.54
C LYS A 452 30.33 -1.27 -0.21
N LEU A 453 29.56 -0.39 -0.86
CA LEU A 453 29.56 1.04 -0.60
C LEU A 453 28.84 1.39 0.72
N MET A 454 27.73 0.70 1.01
CA MET A 454 26.91 0.88 2.22
C MET A 454 27.66 0.67 3.55
N LYS A 455 28.54 -0.34 3.63
CA LYS A 455 29.29 -0.63 4.88
C LYS A 455 30.31 0.45 5.26
N ARG A 456 30.73 1.31 4.32
CA ARG A 456 31.80 2.29 4.56
C ARG A 456 31.28 3.65 5.07
N PHE A 457 29.99 3.95 4.86
CA PHE A 457 29.40 5.25 5.18
C PHE A 457 28.62 5.30 6.50
N LEU A 458 28.13 4.17 7.01
CA LEU A 458 27.43 4.10 8.31
C LEU A 458 28.30 4.48 9.52
N ASN A 459 29.63 4.57 9.36
CA ASN A 459 30.55 4.88 10.46
C ASN A 459 30.83 6.38 10.68
N ASN A 460 30.36 7.30 9.83
CA ASN A 460 30.68 8.73 9.95
C ASN A 460 29.46 9.64 9.72
N ILE A 461 28.67 9.90 10.77
CA ILE A 461 27.72 11.03 10.83
C ILE A 461 27.91 11.75 12.17
N PRO A 462 28.11 13.10 12.21
CA PRO A 462 28.17 13.85 13.46
C PRO A 462 26.77 14.11 14.04
N VAL A 463 26.63 13.89 15.35
CA VAL A 463 25.43 14.17 16.15
C VAL A 463 25.43 15.66 16.55
N SER A 464 24.75 16.53 15.81
CA SER A 464 24.58 17.93 16.25
C SER A 464 23.28 18.63 15.83
N ILE A 465 22.26 17.92 15.35
CA ILE A 465 20.94 18.53 14.99
C ILE A 465 19.78 17.83 15.73
N LEU A 466 19.97 17.47 17.01
CA LEU A 466 18.91 16.89 17.86
C LEU A 466 18.67 17.63 19.19
N ASN A 467 19.37 18.73 19.46
CA ASN A 467 19.16 19.51 20.69
C ASN A 467 18.19 20.66 20.48
N GLY A 468 16.89 20.34 20.46
CA GLY A 468 15.81 21.31 20.39
C GLY A 468 14.50 20.94 21.13
N CYS A 469 14.41 19.77 21.76
CA CYS A 469 13.26 19.38 22.57
C CYS A 469 13.71 18.57 23.79
N SER A 470 14.00 19.27 24.90
CA SER A 470 14.13 18.66 26.22
C SER A 470 12.82 18.86 26.98
N CYS A 471 11.97 17.83 26.98
CA CYS A 471 10.97 17.64 28.03
C CYS A 471 11.25 16.30 28.70
N LYS A 472 11.80 16.36 29.92
CA LYS A 472 12.04 15.23 30.81
C LYS A 472 10.71 14.58 31.19
N VAL A 473 10.52 13.31 30.85
CA VAL A 473 9.57 12.43 31.52
C VAL A 473 10.34 11.73 32.64
N LYS A 474 9.94 11.96 33.89
CA LYS A 474 10.40 11.19 35.05
C LYS A 474 9.58 9.90 35.12
N TYR A 475 10.28 8.80 35.38
CA TYR A 475 9.75 7.45 35.64
C TYR A 475 8.80 7.41 36.83
#